data_AF-A0A843TCU0-F1
#
_entry.id   AF-A0A843TCU0-F1
#
_cell.length_a   1.000
_cell.length_b   1.000
_cell.length_c   1.000
_cell.angle_alpha   90.00
_cell.angle_beta   90.00
_cell.angle_gamma   90.00
#
_symmetry.space_group_name_H-M   'P 1'
#
loop_
_entity.id
_entity.type
_entity.pdbx_description
1 polymer ?
#
loop_
_entity_poly.entity_id
_entity_poly.type
_entity_poly.pdbx_seq_one_letter_code
_entity_poly.pdbx_strand_id
1 'polypeptide(L)' 'MRILDPRHAKSTITMRVDDDVIDFFKQSGAGHQSRMNAVLRAYVYARRERSR' A
#
# COMPACT_ATOMS: atom_id res chain seq x y z
N MET A 1 15.28 8.28 -6.05
CA MET A 1 14.34 7.96 -4.95
C MET A 1 13.41 9.16 -4.77
N ARG A 2 12.21 9.13 -5.37
CA ARG A 2 11.26 10.25 -5.28
C ARG A 2 10.70 10.28 -3.86
N ILE A 3 11.14 11.27 -3.10
CA ILE A 3 10.69 11.57 -1.74
C ILE A 3 9.16 11.58 -1.77
N LEU A 4 8.54 10.74 -0.93
CA LEU A 4 7.10 10.68 -0.76
C LEU A 4 6.65 12.07 -0.31
N ASP A 5 5.90 12.78 -1.15
CA ASP A 5 5.32 14.06 -0.76
C ASP A 5 4.53 13.85 0.55
N PRO A 6 4.94 14.46 1.68
CA PRO A 6 4.31 14.28 2.97
C PRO A 6 2.86 14.80 3.00
N ARG A 7 2.39 15.44 1.91
CA ARG A 7 1.04 16.00 1.77
C ARG A 7 0.00 15.04 1.18
N HIS A 8 0.35 13.80 0.84
CA HIS A 8 -0.68 12.82 0.47
C HIS A 8 -1.41 12.34 1.72
N ALA A 9 -2.54 12.98 2.01
CA ALA A 9 -3.47 12.55 3.05
C ALA A 9 -3.84 11.07 2.83
N LYS A 10 -3.66 10.25 3.87
CA LYS A 10 -4.17 8.88 3.87
C LYS A 10 -5.67 8.95 4.16
N SER A 11 -6.48 8.40 3.27
CA SER A 11 -7.91 8.25 3.51
C SER A 11 -8.16 6.94 4.24
N THR A 12 -8.90 6.98 5.34
CA THR A 12 -9.44 5.77 5.97
C THR A 12 -10.60 5.28 5.13
N ILE A 13 -10.52 4.03 4.67
CA ILE A 13 -11.58 3.36 3.92
C ILE A 13 -11.88 2.01 4.55
N THR A 14 -13.10 1.53 4.36
CA THR A 14 -13.46 0.13 4.66
C THR A 14 -13.37 -0.66 3.36
N MET A 15 -12.48 -1.65 3.30
CA MET A 15 -12.32 -2.53 2.14
C MET A 15 -12.23 -3.98 2.57
N ARG A 16 -12.62 -4.89 1.68
CA ARG A 16 -12.39 -6.33 1.85
C ARG A 16 -11.05 -6.71 1.24
N VAL A 17 -10.30 -7.54 1.94
CA VAL A 17 -9.02 -8.11 1.55
C VAL A 17 -9.05 -9.56 2.00
N ASP A 18 -8.50 -10.46 1.19
CA ASP A 18 -8.43 -11.87 1.55
C ASP A 18 -7.58 -12.07 2.82
N ASP A 19 -8.00 -13.02 3.65
CA ASP A 19 -7.41 -13.23 4.99
C ASP A 19 -5.93 -13.61 4.92
N ASP A 20 -5.53 -14.39 3.91
CA ASP A 20 -4.14 -14.80 3.68
C ASP A 20 -3.21 -13.61 3.40
N VAL A 21 -3.69 -12.62 2.65
CA VAL A 21 -2.98 -11.36 2.40
C VAL A 21 -2.84 -10.57 3.69
N ILE A 22 -3.91 -10.47 4.49
CA ILE A 22 -3.86 -9.80 5.80
C ILE A 22 -2.83 -10.48 6.70
N ASP A 23 -2.85 -11.81 6.77
CA ASP A 23 -1.95 -12.60 7.62
C ASP A 23 -0.50 -12.49 7.17
N PHE A 24 -0.22 -12.51 5.87
CA PHE A 24 1.11 -12.25 5.33
C PHE A 24 1.69 -10.93 5.83
N PHE A 25 0.91 -9.83 5.75
CA PHE A 25 1.39 -8.54 6.23
C PHE A 25 1.49 -8.50 7.75
N LYS A 26 0.57 -9.10 8.50
CA LYS A 26 0.60 -9.13 9.97
C LYS A 26 1.84 -9.84 10.53
N GLN A 27 2.32 -10.91 9.88
CA GLN A 27 3.52 -11.65 10.28
C GLN A 27 4.76 -10.75 10.42
N SER A 28 4.81 -9.66 9.66
CA SER A 28 5.91 -8.71 9.68
C SER A 28 5.92 -7.76 10.90
N GLY A 29 4.89 -7.81 11.75
CA GLY A 29 4.79 -7.06 13.00
C GLY A 29 4.27 -5.63 12.85
N ALA A 30 4.70 -4.75 13.77
CA ALA A 30 4.30 -3.35 13.80
C ALA A 30 4.58 -2.66 12.44
N GLY A 31 3.61 -1.89 11.93
CA GLY A 31 3.72 -1.23 10.63
C GLY A 31 3.31 -2.08 9.42
N HIS A 32 2.66 -3.24 9.63
CA HIS A 32 2.08 -4.05 8.55
C HIS A 32 1.19 -3.23 7.59
N GLN A 33 0.32 -2.34 8.11
CA GLN A 33 -0.51 -1.46 7.28
C GLN A 33 0.30 -0.51 6.41
N SER A 34 1.39 0.07 6.96
CA SER A 34 2.29 0.94 6.19
C SER A 34 2.98 0.19 5.05
N ARG A 35 3.38 -1.06 5.29
CA ARG A 35 3.96 -1.95 4.26
C ARG A 35 2.93 -2.33 3.20
N MET A 36 1.74 -2.73 3.61
CA MET A 36 0.63 -3.01 2.69
C MET A 36 0.34 -1.80 1.78
N ASN A 37 0.24 -0.61 2.37
CA ASN A 37 0.04 0.62 1.60
C ASN A 37 1.19 0.93 0.64
N ALA A 38 2.45 0.63 1.00
CA ALA A 38 3.60 0.80 0.11
C ALA A 38 3.52 -0.12 -1.12
N VAL A 39 3.10 -1.37 -0.93
CA VAL A 39 2.88 -2.34 -2.02
C VAL A 39 1.76 -1.87 -2.95
N LEU A 40 0.62 -1.45 -2.40
CA LEU A 40 -0.50 -0.91 -3.19
C LEU A 40 -0.06 0.32 -4.01
N ARG A 41 0.72 1.22 -3.40
CA ARG A 41 1.27 2.40 -4.08
C ARG A 41 2.21 2.00 -5.23
N ALA A 42 3.09 1.03 -5.02
CA ALA A 42 4.00 0.54 -6.06
C ALA A 42 3.22 -0.05 -7.26
N TYR A 43 2.17 -0.84 -6.99
CA TYR A 43 1.28 -1.37 -8.02
C TYR A 43 0.63 -0.25 -8.85
N VAL A 44 0.09 0.78 -8.19
CA VAL A 44 -0.52 1.93 -8.88
C VAL A 44 0.48 2.66 -9.77
N TYR A 45 1.72 2.89 -9.32
CA TYR A 45 2.75 3.54 -10.15
C TYR A 45 3.11 2.71 -11.37
N ALA A 46 3.40 1.41 -11.18
CA ALA A 46 3.72 0.52 -12.29
C ALA A 46 2.57 0.40 -13.29
N ARG A 47 1.31 0.48 -12.83
CA ARG A 47 0.14 0.46 -13.71
C ARG A 47 -0.01 1.76 -14.49
N ARG A 48 0.22 2.91 -13.85
CA ARG A 48 0.13 4.24 -14.49
C ARG A 48 1.23 4.46 -15.53
N GLU A 49 2.44 3.98 -15.27
CA GLU A 49 3.56 4.10 -16.22
C GLU A 49 3.32 3.29 -17.49
N ARG A 50 2.74 2.09 -17.39
CA ARG A 50 2.37 1.27 -18.56
C ARG A 50 1.21 1.82 -19.39
N SER A 51 0.43 2.75 -18.84
CA SER A 51 -0.73 3.36 -19.52
C SER A 51 -0.40 4.72 -20.13
N ARG A 52 0.84 5.19 -19.97
CA ARG A 52 1.39 6.35 -20.69
C ARG A 52 2.16 5.89 -21.92
#